data_AF-A0A0P9NHG4-F1
#
_entry.id   AF-A0A0P9NHG4-F1
#
_cell.length_a   1.000
_cell.length_b   1.000
_cell.length_c   1.000
_cell.angle_alpha   90.00
_cell.angle_beta   90.00
_cell.angle_gamma   90.00
#
_symmetry.space_group_name_H-M   'P 1'
#
loop_
_entity.id
_entity.type
_entity.pdbx_description
1 polymer ?
#
loop_
_entity_poly.entity_id
_entity_poly.type
_entity_poly.pdbx_seq_one_letter_code
_entity_poly.pdbx_strand_id
1 'polypeptide(L)'
;MLLLLGAGSAAGWSLRERIALQPLLADYDSGVGEQRKVALSDGSQVQLNTASAVDVRFDAQQRLIELLQGEILMTASAETRPLNLLSAEGTVRASTGASRFNLRQLNGRTQLAVFAGALEVAPAGKSGPGLMLQASQQVTFSRDAWDKVRPLDAGSGAWADGMLVASRMRLADFLAELSRYRRGRLNCDARVAGLLISGSYPLADSERILDMLELALPVRVQRFT
;
A
#
# COMPACT_ATOMS: atom_id res chain seq x y z
N MET A 1 -9.10 -33.03 48.54
CA MET A 1 -8.62 -33.58 47.27
C MET A 1 -9.31 -32.82 46.13
N LEU A 2 -8.61 -31.89 45.47
CA LEU A 2 -8.77 -31.56 44.04
C LEU A 2 -7.70 -30.53 43.65
N LEU A 3 -6.67 -31.04 42.96
CA LEU A 3 -5.71 -30.26 42.17
C LEU A 3 -6.44 -29.76 40.92
N LEU A 4 -6.28 -28.48 40.58
CA LEU A 4 -6.54 -27.96 39.24
C LEU A 4 -5.26 -27.30 38.73
N LEU A 5 -4.54 -28.07 37.91
CA LEU A 5 -3.43 -27.62 37.07
C LEU A 5 -3.98 -26.70 35.98
N GLY A 6 -3.80 -25.40 36.14
CA GLY A 6 -3.99 -24.42 35.07
C GLY A 6 -2.75 -24.33 34.19
N ALA A 7 -2.44 -25.37 33.43
CA ALA A 7 -1.42 -25.30 32.38
C ALA A 7 -2.05 -24.75 31.10
N GLY A 8 -1.96 -23.44 30.89
CA GLY A 8 -2.40 -22.85 29.63
C GLY A 8 -2.45 -21.33 29.68
N SER A 9 -1.34 -20.66 29.34
CA SER A 9 -1.34 -19.28 28.78
C SER A 9 0.05 -18.65 28.57
N ALA A 10 1.15 -19.40 28.51
CA ALA A 10 2.43 -18.78 28.10
C ALA A 10 2.54 -18.58 26.56
N ALA A 11 1.91 -19.45 25.76
CA ALA A 11 2.05 -19.42 24.30
C ALA A 11 1.23 -18.31 23.60
N GLY A 12 0.23 -17.74 24.27
CA GLY A 12 -0.63 -16.70 23.71
C GLY A 12 -0.04 -15.29 23.79
N TRP A 13 0.87 -15.04 24.74
CA TRP A 13 1.49 -13.73 24.92
C TRP A 13 2.65 -13.49 23.94
N SER A 14 3.42 -14.53 23.62
CA SER A 14 4.59 -14.41 22.74
C SER A 14 4.28 -14.19 21.26
N LEU A 15 3.07 -14.54 20.80
CA LEU A 15 2.69 -14.37 19.40
C LEU A 15 2.19 -12.96 19.10
N ARG A 16 1.60 -12.28 20.09
CA ARG A 16 1.00 -10.95 19.91
C ARG A 16 2.04 -9.83 19.86
N GLU A 17 3.15 -9.97 20.58
CA GLU A 17 4.25 -9.00 20.55
C GLU A 17 5.05 -9.03 19.23
N ARG A 18 5.18 -10.20 18.59
CA ARG A 18 5.85 -10.31 17.29
C ARG A 18 5.13 -9.54 16.18
N ILE A 19 3.80 -9.44 16.24
CA ILE A 19 2.99 -8.71 15.25
C ILE A 19 3.13 -7.19 15.44
N ALA A 20 3.34 -6.72 16.67
CA ALA A 20 3.44 -5.29 16.97
C ALA A 20 4.85 -4.70 16.73
N LEU A 21 5.91 -5.52 16.73
CA LEU A 21 7.30 -5.07 16.61
C LEU A 21 7.89 -5.14 15.19
N GLN A 22 7.25 -5.84 14.26
CA GLN A 22 7.75 -5.97 12.89
C GLN A 22 8.04 -4.63 12.18
N PRO A 23 7.21 -3.57 12.32
CA PRO A 23 7.53 -2.29 11.69
C PRO A 23 8.76 -1.59 12.26
N LEU A 24 9.11 -1.86 13.53
CA LEU A 24 10.23 -1.23 14.24
C LEU A 24 11.61 -1.77 13.86
N LEU A 25 11.65 -2.92 13.16
CA LEU A 25 12.87 -3.57 12.70
C LEU A 25 13.00 -3.57 11.17
N ALA A 26 12.10 -2.86 10.48
CA ALA A 26 12.16 -2.77 9.03
C ALA A 26 13.46 -2.09 8.58
N ASP A 27 14.05 -2.56 7.48
CA ASP A 27 15.24 -1.91 6.90
C ASP A 27 14.95 -0.45 6.51
N TYR A 28 13.73 -0.19 6.03
CA TYR A 28 13.24 1.15 5.73
C TYR A 28 11.79 1.34 6.16
N ASP A 29 11.49 2.46 6.80
CA ASP A 29 10.16 2.84 7.25
C ASP A 29 9.85 4.32 6.92
N SER A 30 8.58 4.71 6.95
CA SER A 30 8.15 6.10 6.85
C SER A 30 7.03 6.40 7.85
N GLY A 31 7.08 7.58 8.46
CA GLY A 31 6.05 8.07 9.36
C GLY A 31 4.74 8.43 8.67
N VAL A 32 3.71 8.73 9.48
CA VAL A 32 2.45 9.30 8.97
C VAL A 32 2.70 10.67 8.34
N GLY A 33 2.29 10.83 7.08
CA GLY A 33 2.49 12.03 6.27
C GLY A 33 3.87 12.13 5.63
N GLU A 34 4.78 11.19 5.92
CA GLU A 34 6.12 11.18 5.36
C GLU A 34 6.18 10.34 4.08
N GLN A 35 6.98 10.80 3.11
CA GLN A 35 7.35 10.01 1.94
C GLN A 35 8.87 9.97 1.84
N ARG A 36 9.43 8.79 1.57
CA ARG A 36 10.89 8.60 1.49
C ARG A 36 11.26 7.97 0.16
N LYS A 37 12.40 8.39 -0.42
CA LYS A 37 12.99 7.76 -1.61
C LYS A 37 14.29 7.09 -1.21
N VAL A 38 14.43 5.82 -1.56
CA VAL A 38 15.58 4.97 -1.21
C VAL A 38 16.16 4.38 -2.49
N ALA A 39 17.46 4.60 -2.70
CA ALA A 39 18.22 3.91 -3.74
C ALA A 39 18.73 2.57 -3.19
N LEU A 40 18.50 1.49 -3.93
CA LEU A 40 18.92 0.14 -3.56
C LEU A 40 20.25 -0.23 -4.22
N SER A 41 20.92 -1.25 -3.67
CA SER A 41 22.26 -1.67 -4.11
C SER A 41 22.31 -2.28 -5.53
N ASP A 42 21.17 -2.71 -6.08
CA ASP A 42 21.04 -3.20 -7.46
C ASP A 42 20.75 -2.08 -8.49
N GLY A 43 20.79 -0.81 -8.06
CA GLY A 43 20.45 0.36 -8.88
C GLY A 43 18.96 0.64 -9.00
N SER A 44 18.10 -0.15 -8.36
CA SER A 44 16.67 0.13 -8.27
C SER A 44 16.37 1.28 -7.29
N GLN A 45 15.14 1.81 -7.37
CA GLN A 45 14.62 2.79 -6.42
C GLN A 45 13.30 2.31 -5.83
N VAL A 46 13.17 2.43 -4.51
CA VAL A 46 11.91 2.28 -3.78
C VAL A 46 11.51 3.64 -3.24
N GLN A 47 10.26 4.04 -3.49
CA GLN A 47 9.65 5.14 -2.78
C GLN A 47 8.65 4.56 -1.78
N LEU A 48 8.70 5.01 -0.53
CA LEU A 48 7.78 4.65 0.53
C LEU A 48 6.75 5.76 0.67
N ASN A 49 5.47 5.39 0.67
CA ASN A 49 4.38 6.32 0.96
C ASN A 49 4.22 6.50 2.48
N THR A 50 3.25 7.31 2.92
CA THR A 50 2.89 7.48 4.34
C THR A 50 2.71 6.15 5.08
N ALA A 51 3.25 6.05 6.30
CA ALA A 51 3.09 4.91 7.21
C ALA A 51 3.43 3.55 6.57
N SER A 52 4.59 3.44 5.93
CA SER A 52 5.03 2.24 5.23
C SER A 52 6.26 1.62 5.89
N ALA A 53 6.45 0.32 5.73
CA ALA A 53 7.64 -0.39 6.21
C ALA A 53 8.01 -1.53 5.25
N VAL A 54 9.28 -1.65 4.92
CA VAL A 54 9.80 -2.60 3.93
C VAL A 54 11.16 -3.17 4.36
N ASP A 55 11.31 -4.49 4.18
CA ASP A 55 12.58 -5.21 4.30
C ASP A 55 13.17 -5.46 2.90
N VAL A 56 14.50 -5.37 2.78
CA VAL A 56 15.21 -5.57 1.52
C VAL A 56 16.32 -6.59 1.70
N ARG A 57 16.18 -7.74 1.02
CA ARG A 57 17.13 -8.87 1.13
C ARG A 57 17.61 -9.27 -0.25
N PHE A 58 18.76 -8.71 -0.66
CA PHE A 58 19.38 -9.04 -1.94
C PHE A 58 20.56 -9.97 -1.70
N ASP A 59 20.58 -11.09 -2.43
CA ASP A 59 21.66 -12.06 -2.39
C ASP A 59 22.16 -12.37 -3.82
N ALA A 60 22.99 -13.40 -3.96
CA ALA A 60 23.54 -13.77 -5.26
C ALA A 60 22.50 -14.42 -6.20
N GLN A 61 21.37 -14.89 -5.66
CA GLN A 61 20.35 -15.64 -6.38
C GLN A 61 19.11 -14.80 -6.71
N GLN A 62 18.75 -13.83 -5.86
CA GLN A 62 17.52 -13.07 -5.99
C GLN A 62 17.59 -11.67 -5.37
N ARG A 63 16.59 -10.88 -5.75
CA ARG A 63 16.26 -9.60 -5.13
C ARG A 63 14.91 -9.76 -4.43
N LEU A 64 14.90 -9.83 -3.10
CA LEU A 64 13.69 -9.95 -2.31
C LEU A 64 13.34 -8.62 -1.63
N ILE A 65 12.11 -8.16 -1.81
CA ILE A 65 11.52 -7.02 -1.10
C ILE A 65 10.29 -7.53 -0.35
N GLU A 66 10.20 -7.30 0.96
CA GLU A 66 9.03 -7.67 1.76
C GLU A 66 8.31 -6.42 2.24
N LEU A 67 7.11 -6.17 1.71
CA LEU A 67 6.24 -5.09 2.16
C LEU A 67 5.50 -5.56 3.42
N LEU A 68 5.88 -5.00 4.56
CA LEU A 68 5.32 -5.34 5.86
C LEU A 68 4.00 -4.59 6.10
N GLN A 69 3.95 -3.33 5.68
CA GLN A 69 2.75 -2.49 5.71
C GLN A 69 2.87 -1.29 4.77
N GLY A 70 1.73 -0.68 4.46
CA GLY A 70 1.67 0.59 3.75
C GLY A 70 1.73 0.43 2.25
N GLU A 71 2.52 1.27 1.58
CA GLU A 71 2.52 1.38 0.13
C GLU A 71 3.89 1.81 -0.40
N ILE A 72 4.34 1.15 -1.46
CA ILE A 72 5.59 1.46 -2.13
C ILE A 72 5.39 1.62 -3.63
N LEU A 73 6.18 2.52 -4.22
CA LEU A 73 6.39 2.60 -5.66
C LEU A 73 7.80 2.07 -5.96
N MET A 74 7.86 0.98 -6.70
CA MET A 74 9.11 0.37 -7.13
C MET A 74 9.45 0.82 -8.55
N THR A 75 10.69 1.26 -8.75
CA THR A 75 11.32 1.41 -10.07
C THR A 75 12.52 0.48 -10.12
N ALA A 76 12.31 -0.71 -10.70
CA ALA A 76 13.32 -1.76 -10.75
C ALA A 76 14.27 -1.57 -11.92
N SER A 77 15.57 -1.72 -11.65
CA SER A 77 16.61 -1.77 -12.66
C SER A 77 16.49 -3.04 -13.52
N ALA A 78 17.08 -3.01 -14.71
CA ALA A 78 17.15 -4.16 -15.64
C ALA A 78 18.18 -5.23 -15.21
N GLU A 79 18.24 -5.51 -13.92
CA GLU A 79 19.13 -6.48 -13.32
C GLU A 79 18.60 -7.92 -13.53
N THR A 80 19.50 -8.90 -13.68
CA THR A 80 19.17 -10.25 -14.16
C THR A 80 18.64 -11.19 -13.08
N ARG A 81 18.98 -10.97 -11.80
CA ARG A 81 18.42 -11.75 -10.69
C ARG A 81 16.92 -11.47 -10.61
N PRO A 82 16.09 -12.49 -10.34
CA PRO A 82 14.66 -12.31 -10.19
C PRO A 82 14.33 -11.34 -9.05
N LEU A 83 13.44 -10.40 -9.33
CA LEU A 83 12.84 -9.52 -8.32
C LEU A 83 11.55 -10.15 -7.82
N ASN A 84 11.57 -10.56 -6.55
CA ASN A 84 10.44 -11.10 -5.81
C ASN A 84 9.98 -10.09 -4.78
N LEU A 85 8.67 -9.90 -4.68
CA LEU A 85 8.04 -9.11 -3.64
C LEU A 85 7.11 -9.99 -2.80
N LEU A 86 7.15 -9.78 -1.51
CA LEU A 86 6.27 -10.43 -0.54
C LEU A 86 5.33 -9.39 0.07
N SER A 87 4.10 -9.82 0.28
CA SER A 87 3.07 -9.16 1.07
C SER A 87 2.39 -10.20 1.95
N ALA A 88 1.54 -9.80 2.90
CA ALA A 88 0.81 -10.75 3.73
C ALA A 88 -0.15 -11.66 2.93
N GLU A 89 -0.56 -11.23 1.73
CA GLU A 89 -1.52 -11.94 0.89
C GLU A 89 -0.89 -12.85 -0.15
N GLY A 90 0.41 -12.71 -0.46
CA GLY A 90 1.05 -13.52 -1.47
C GLY A 90 2.29 -12.89 -2.07
N THR A 91 2.75 -13.46 -3.17
CA THR A 91 3.96 -13.04 -3.86
C THR A 91 3.65 -12.29 -5.15
N VAL A 92 4.53 -11.36 -5.48
CA VAL A 92 4.57 -10.71 -6.79
C VAL A 92 5.97 -10.90 -7.36
N ARG A 93 6.08 -11.34 -8.61
CA ARG A 93 7.37 -11.54 -9.27
C ARG A 93 7.46 -10.71 -10.52
N ALA A 94 8.51 -9.89 -10.64
CA ALA A 94 8.76 -9.18 -11.88
C ALA A 94 9.28 -10.15 -12.95
N SER A 95 8.84 -9.95 -14.18
CA SER A 95 9.46 -10.55 -15.36
C SER A 95 10.87 -9.98 -15.55
N THR A 96 11.62 -10.53 -16.50
CA THR A 96 12.97 -10.06 -16.81
C THR A 96 12.96 -8.60 -17.30
N GLY A 97 13.99 -7.84 -16.94
CA GLY A 97 14.17 -6.45 -17.34
C GLY A 97 13.68 -5.42 -16.32
N ALA A 98 13.64 -4.16 -16.74
CA ALA A 98 13.19 -3.06 -15.89
C ALA A 98 11.66 -3.09 -15.74
N SER A 99 11.17 -2.71 -14.55
CA SER A 99 9.74 -2.61 -14.29
C SER A 99 9.43 -1.43 -13.37
N ARG A 100 8.21 -0.90 -13.48
CA ARG A 100 7.72 0.15 -12.59
C ARG A 100 6.31 -0.18 -12.15
N PHE A 101 6.08 -0.26 -10.85
CA PHE A 101 4.80 -0.68 -10.29
C PHE A 101 4.60 -0.13 -8.87
N ASN A 102 3.34 -0.03 -8.44
CA ASN A 102 2.94 0.33 -7.09
C ASN A 102 2.37 -0.91 -6.40
N LEU A 103 2.84 -1.20 -5.19
CA LEU A 103 2.34 -2.27 -4.34
C LEU A 103 1.81 -1.65 -3.04
N ARG A 104 0.53 -1.86 -2.76
CA ARG A 104 -0.15 -1.31 -1.60
C ARG A 104 -0.80 -2.42 -0.79
N GLN A 105 -0.48 -2.47 0.48
CA GLN A 105 -1.13 -3.35 1.44
C GLN A 105 -2.35 -2.66 2.03
N LEU A 106 -3.47 -3.39 2.03
CA LEU A 106 -4.76 -3.01 2.55
C LEU A 106 -5.13 -4.01 3.66
N ASN A 107 -6.30 -3.84 4.28
CA ASN A 107 -6.76 -4.79 5.28
C ASN A 107 -7.14 -6.14 4.63
N GLY A 108 -6.27 -7.15 4.80
CA GLY A 108 -6.44 -8.51 4.27
C GLY A 108 -6.33 -8.63 2.75
N ARG A 109 -5.82 -7.58 2.09
CA ARG A 109 -5.74 -7.48 0.62
C ARG A 109 -4.46 -6.75 0.23
N THR A 110 -3.90 -7.09 -0.92
CA THR A 110 -2.82 -6.33 -1.56
C THR A 110 -3.24 -5.89 -2.95
N GLN A 111 -2.96 -4.64 -3.29
CA GLN A 111 -3.19 -4.06 -4.61
C GLN A 111 -1.87 -3.87 -5.34
N LEU A 112 -1.81 -4.37 -6.58
CA LEU A 112 -0.70 -4.19 -7.50
C LEU A 112 -1.18 -3.36 -8.70
N ALA A 113 -0.44 -2.31 -9.03
CA ALA A 113 -0.65 -1.46 -10.19
C ALA A 113 0.65 -1.38 -11.01
N VAL A 114 0.61 -1.80 -12.28
CA VAL A 114 1.80 -1.94 -13.14
C VAL A 114 1.85 -0.82 -14.17
N PHE A 115 2.89 0.01 -14.10
CA PHE A 115 3.11 1.11 -15.04
C PHE A 115 4.02 0.70 -16.21
N ALA A 116 5.01 -0.16 -15.94
CA ALA A 116 5.93 -0.66 -16.95
C ALA A 116 6.41 -2.07 -16.60
N GLY A 117 6.68 -2.88 -17.63
CA GLY A 117 7.05 -4.29 -17.51
C GLY A 117 5.83 -5.20 -17.32
N ALA A 118 6.10 -6.42 -16.85
CA ALA A 118 5.09 -7.42 -16.57
C ALA A 118 5.39 -8.11 -15.24
N LEU A 119 4.37 -8.36 -14.42
CA LEU A 119 4.50 -8.94 -13.10
C LEU A 119 3.50 -10.08 -12.90
N GLU A 120 3.96 -11.18 -12.32
CA GLU A 120 3.12 -12.32 -11.95
C GLU A 120 2.69 -12.20 -10.49
N VAL A 121 1.39 -12.38 -10.22
CA VAL A 121 0.80 -12.41 -8.87
C VAL A 121 0.43 -13.83 -8.50
N ALA A 122 0.86 -14.29 -7.33
CA ALA A 122 0.48 -15.59 -6.76
C ALA A 122 -0.01 -15.43 -5.31
N PRO A 123 -1.34 -15.50 -5.06
CA PRO A 123 -1.90 -15.53 -3.71
C PRO A 123 -1.38 -16.72 -2.90
N ALA A 124 -1.10 -16.50 -1.61
CA ALA A 124 -0.45 -17.49 -0.76
C ALA A 124 -1.26 -18.79 -0.55
N GLY A 125 -2.59 -18.71 -0.55
CA GLY A 125 -3.52 -19.82 -0.36
C GLY A 125 -4.02 -20.45 -1.66
N LYS A 126 -3.61 -19.94 -2.83
CA LYS A 126 -4.07 -20.42 -4.13
C LYS A 126 -3.00 -21.28 -4.81
N SER A 127 -3.35 -22.54 -5.07
CA SER A 127 -2.54 -23.42 -5.92
C SER A 127 -2.82 -23.19 -7.41
N GLY A 128 -1.80 -23.35 -8.25
CA GLY A 128 -1.90 -23.24 -9.69
C GLY A 128 -1.06 -22.11 -10.28
N PRO A 129 -1.23 -21.80 -11.57
CA PRO A 129 -0.46 -20.74 -12.23
C PRO A 129 -0.82 -19.37 -11.65
N GLY A 130 0.18 -18.49 -11.53
CA GLY A 130 -0.03 -17.10 -11.16
C GLY A 130 -0.76 -16.31 -12.25
N LEU A 131 -1.18 -15.11 -11.89
CA LEU A 131 -1.79 -14.16 -12.80
C LEU A 131 -0.73 -13.20 -13.33
N MET A 132 -0.48 -13.22 -14.63
CA MET A 132 0.39 -12.24 -15.28
C MET A 132 -0.35 -10.91 -15.50
N LEU A 133 0.17 -9.83 -14.93
CA LEU A 133 -0.24 -8.44 -15.17
C LEU A 133 0.74 -7.77 -16.12
N GLN A 134 0.19 -7.05 -17.09
CA GLN A 134 0.92 -6.22 -18.04
C GLN A 134 0.91 -4.75 -17.61
N ALA A 135 1.73 -3.93 -18.26
CA ALA A 135 1.65 -2.48 -18.11
C ALA A 135 0.23 -1.94 -18.36
N SER A 136 -0.10 -0.84 -17.67
CA SER A 136 -1.42 -0.20 -17.69
C SER A 136 -2.54 -1.04 -17.05
N GLN A 137 -2.18 -2.06 -16.26
CA GLN A 137 -3.13 -2.90 -15.54
C GLN A 137 -2.93 -2.82 -14.02
N GLN A 138 -4.00 -3.13 -13.29
CA GLN A 138 -3.99 -3.32 -11.85
C GLN A 138 -4.90 -4.48 -11.43
N VAL A 139 -4.58 -5.04 -10.28
CA VAL A 139 -5.36 -6.08 -9.63
C VAL A 139 -5.31 -5.90 -8.12
N THR A 140 -6.34 -6.36 -7.42
CA THR A 140 -6.33 -6.51 -5.97
C THR A 140 -6.53 -7.97 -5.64
N PHE A 141 -5.73 -8.51 -4.73
CA PHE A 141 -5.78 -9.91 -4.35
C PHE A 141 -5.79 -10.08 -2.83
N SER A 142 -6.45 -11.12 -2.36
CA SER A 142 -6.38 -11.62 -0.99
C SER A 142 -5.44 -12.84 -0.95
N ARG A 143 -5.37 -13.53 0.19
CA ARG A 143 -4.64 -14.79 0.30
C ARG A 143 -5.16 -15.88 -0.63
N ASP A 144 -6.46 -15.87 -0.93
CA ASP A 144 -7.12 -17.01 -1.59
C ASP A 144 -7.44 -16.76 -3.07
N ALA A 145 -7.54 -15.49 -3.48
CA ALA A 145 -7.97 -15.14 -4.83
C ALA A 145 -7.50 -13.73 -5.23
N TRP A 146 -7.61 -13.44 -6.53
CA TRP A 146 -7.48 -12.10 -7.09
C TRP A 146 -8.81 -11.66 -7.71
N ASP A 147 -9.07 -10.36 -7.68
CA ASP A 147 -10.21 -9.75 -8.35
C ASP A 147 -10.01 -9.72 -9.88
N LYS A 148 -11.03 -9.23 -10.59
CA LYS A 148 -10.91 -8.92 -12.02
C LYS A 148 -9.81 -7.88 -12.24
N VAL A 149 -8.94 -8.15 -13.21
CA VAL A 149 -7.93 -7.20 -13.71
C VAL A 149 -8.65 -5.98 -14.29
N ARG A 150 -8.19 -4.79 -13.91
CA ARG A 150 -8.71 -3.49 -14.38
C ARG A 150 -7.60 -2.66 -15.03
N PRO A 151 -7.92 -1.70 -15.90
CA PRO A 151 -6.98 -0.64 -16.27
C PRO A 151 -6.50 0.12 -15.03
N LEU A 152 -5.32 0.73 -15.11
CA LEU A 152 -4.83 1.64 -14.05
C LEU A 152 -5.87 2.73 -13.74
N ASP A 153 -6.14 2.93 -12.46
CA ASP A 153 -6.89 4.09 -11.99
C ASP A 153 -6.04 5.37 -12.17
N ALA A 154 -6.69 6.50 -12.45
CA ALA A 154 -6.01 7.75 -12.78
C ALA A 154 -5.06 8.28 -11.68
N GLY A 155 -5.28 7.86 -10.43
CA GLY A 155 -4.44 8.24 -9.29
C GLY A 155 -3.42 7.20 -8.86
N SER A 156 -3.33 6.06 -9.55
CA SER A 156 -2.36 5.02 -9.21
C SER A 156 -0.94 5.58 -9.26
N GLY A 157 -0.25 5.56 -8.13
CA GLY A 157 1.14 6.05 -8.00
C GLY A 157 1.32 7.57 -7.98
N ALA A 158 0.26 8.38 -8.11
CA ALA A 158 0.37 9.85 -8.11
C ALA A 158 0.95 10.41 -6.80
N TRP A 159 0.80 9.67 -5.70
CA TRP A 159 1.35 10.03 -4.40
C TRP A 159 2.88 10.15 -4.44
N ALA A 160 3.58 9.42 -5.33
CA ALA A 160 5.04 9.47 -5.44
C ALA A 160 5.56 10.82 -5.95
N ASP A 161 4.67 11.60 -6.58
CA ASP A 161 4.88 12.97 -7.02
C ASP A 161 4.23 13.99 -6.06
N GLY A 162 3.83 13.55 -4.85
CA GLY A 162 3.23 14.40 -3.82
C GLY A 162 1.76 14.76 -4.09
N MET A 163 1.06 13.99 -4.93
CA MET A 163 -0.30 14.31 -5.36
C MET A 163 -1.31 13.22 -5.00
N LEU A 164 -2.51 13.62 -4.62
CA LEU A 164 -3.69 12.77 -4.57
C LEU A 164 -4.59 13.12 -5.76
N VAL A 165 -4.81 12.17 -6.67
CA VAL A 165 -5.63 12.38 -7.86
C VAL A 165 -6.96 11.66 -7.68
N ALA A 166 -8.03 12.44 -7.76
CA ALA A 166 -9.40 11.96 -7.73
C ALA A 166 -10.00 12.03 -9.14
N SER A 167 -10.66 10.96 -9.56
CA SER A 167 -11.42 10.92 -10.82
C SER A 167 -12.79 10.31 -10.54
N ARG A 168 -13.82 11.17 -10.39
CA ARG A 168 -15.17 10.77 -9.99
C ARG A 168 -15.18 9.89 -8.72
N MET A 169 -14.34 10.25 -7.76
CA MET A 169 -14.19 9.54 -6.48
C MET A 169 -15.25 10.03 -5.49
N ARG A 170 -15.86 9.13 -4.70
CA ARG A 170 -16.81 9.57 -3.66
C ARG A 170 -16.06 10.33 -2.56
N LEU A 171 -16.70 11.33 -1.97
CA LEU A 171 -16.15 12.13 -0.87
C LEU A 171 -15.68 11.26 0.29
N ALA A 172 -16.42 10.20 0.64
CA ALA A 172 -15.99 9.28 1.69
C ALA A 172 -14.67 8.56 1.36
N ASP A 173 -14.51 8.10 0.12
CA ASP A 173 -13.28 7.41 -0.31
C ASP A 173 -12.10 8.38 -0.40
N PHE A 174 -12.36 9.61 -0.86
CA PHE A 174 -11.37 10.68 -0.90
C PHE A 174 -10.86 11.05 0.50
N LEU A 175 -11.78 11.24 1.46
CA LEU A 175 -11.41 11.55 2.84
C LEU A 175 -10.69 10.38 3.51
N ALA A 176 -11.10 9.14 3.22
CA ALA A 176 -10.38 7.94 3.69
C ALA A 176 -8.94 7.92 3.17
N GLU A 177 -8.73 8.22 1.88
CA GLU A 177 -7.38 8.29 1.31
C GLU A 177 -6.56 9.45 1.90
N LEU A 178 -7.15 10.65 2.00
CA LEU A 178 -6.48 11.82 2.58
C LEU A 178 -6.15 11.61 4.06
N SER A 179 -6.98 10.88 4.81
CA SER A 179 -6.76 10.59 6.23
C SER A 179 -5.46 9.83 6.50
N ARG A 180 -4.94 9.09 5.51
CA ARG A 180 -3.66 8.36 5.62
C ARG A 180 -2.45 9.26 5.82
N TYR A 181 -2.53 10.53 5.39
CA TYR A 181 -1.41 11.46 5.35
C TYR A 181 -1.35 12.40 6.54
N ARG A 182 -2.28 12.28 7.49
CA ARG A 182 -2.36 13.21 8.63
C ARG A 182 -2.61 12.49 9.94
N ARG A 183 -2.18 13.15 11.02
CA ARG A 183 -2.63 12.83 12.36
C ARG A 183 -3.99 13.51 12.56
N GLY A 184 -5.00 12.75 12.95
CA GLY A 184 -6.39 13.21 13.08
C GLY A 184 -7.35 12.46 12.15
N ARG A 185 -8.62 12.40 12.54
CA ARG A 185 -9.65 11.65 11.79
C ARG A 185 -10.40 12.59 10.85
N LEU A 186 -10.59 12.14 9.61
CA LEU A 186 -11.48 12.78 8.65
C LEU A 186 -12.68 11.88 8.43
N ASN A 187 -13.86 12.45 8.60
CA ASN A 187 -15.13 11.78 8.36
C ASN A 187 -16.10 12.77 7.71
N CYS A 188 -17.11 12.26 7.03
CA CYS A 188 -18.22 13.04 6.50
C CYS A 188 -19.55 12.44 6.90
N ASP A 189 -20.60 13.27 6.91
CA ASP A 189 -21.97 12.81 7.09
C ASP A 189 -22.40 11.89 5.92
N ALA A 190 -23.20 10.86 6.22
CA ALA A 190 -23.66 9.89 5.22
C ALA A 190 -24.41 10.56 4.05
N ARG A 191 -25.07 11.70 4.28
CA ARG A 191 -25.81 12.46 3.26
C ARG A 191 -24.90 13.06 2.18
N VAL A 192 -23.64 13.32 2.49
CA VAL A 192 -22.66 13.93 1.56
C VAL A 192 -21.58 12.94 1.12
N ALA A 193 -21.51 11.76 1.73
CA ALA A 193 -20.51 10.74 1.46
C ALA A 193 -20.41 10.33 -0.02
N GLY A 194 -21.53 10.40 -0.76
CA GLY A 194 -21.62 10.04 -2.17
C GLY A 194 -21.28 11.16 -3.16
N LEU A 195 -21.00 12.38 -2.72
CA LEU A 195 -20.60 13.48 -3.60
C LEU A 195 -19.33 13.10 -4.37
N LEU A 196 -19.28 13.37 -5.68
CA LEU A 196 -18.16 13.00 -6.51
C LEU A 196 -17.14 14.12 -6.62
N ILE A 197 -15.87 13.75 -6.49
CA ILE A 197 -14.72 14.64 -6.50
C ILE A 197 -13.82 14.25 -7.67
N SER A 198 -13.38 15.27 -8.39
CA SER A 198 -12.39 15.15 -9.45
C SER A 198 -11.39 16.29 -9.32
N GLY A 199 -10.11 15.97 -9.47
CA GLY A 199 -9.03 16.95 -9.37
C GLY A 199 -7.73 16.32 -8.89
N SER A 200 -6.69 17.14 -8.87
CA SER A 200 -5.36 16.77 -8.37
C SER A 200 -5.02 17.67 -7.18
N TYR A 201 -4.72 17.04 -6.05
CA TYR A 201 -4.61 17.71 -4.75
C TYR A 201 -3.19 17.49 -4.17
N PRO A 202 -2.40 18.56 -3.93
CA PRO A 202 -1.08 18.42 -3.33
C PRO A 202 -1.15 17.92 -1.89
N LEU A 203 -0.49 16.81 -1.59
CA LEU A 203 -0.50 16.15 -0.28
C LEU A 203 0.23 16.94 0.82
N ALA A 204 1.07 17.90 0.45
CA ALA A 204 1.87 18.70 1.38
C ALA A 204 1.02 19.59 2.31
N ASP A 205 -0.20 19.94 1.93
CA ASP A 205 -1.10 20.78 2.74
C ASP A 205 -2.53 20.23 2.73
N SER A 206 -2.81 19.32 3.67
CA SER A 206 -4.13 18.69 3.78
C SER A 206 -5.23 19.66 4.21
N GLU A 207 -4.93 20.73 4.93
CA GLU A 207 -5.95 21.69 5.37
C GLU A 207 -6.42 22.55 4.18
N ARG A 208 -5.49 22.96 3.31
CA ARG A 208 -5.85 23.62 2.06
C ARG A 208 -6.72 22.76 1.16
N ILE A 209 -6.51 21.43 1.15
CA ILE A 209 -7.42 20.51 0.44
C ILE A 209 -8.83 20.59 1.01
N LEU A 210 -9.00 20.58 2.33
CA LEU A 210 -10.33 20.68 2.97
C LEU A 210 -11.01 22.00 2.67
N ASP A 211 -10.28 23.11 2.70
CA ASP A 211 -10.82 24.43 2.36
C ASP A 211 -11.29 24.48 0.90
N MET A 212 -10.55 23.83 -0.03
CA MET A 212 -10.99 23.69 -1.43
C MET A 212 -12.24 22.83 -1.58
N LEU A 213 -12.43 21.80 -0.76
CA LEU A 213 -13.64 20.98 -0.79
C LEU A 213 -14.88 21.77 -0.35
N GLU A 214 -14.77 22.63 0.66
CA GLU A 214 -15.87 23.49 1.12
C GLU A 214 -16.28 24.52 0.05
N LEU A 215 -15.35 24.98 -0.79
CA LEU A 215 -15.65 25.84 -1.93
C LEU A 215 -16.29 25.09 -3.11
N ALA A 216 -15.87 23.85 -3.35
CA ALA A 216 -16.29 23.09 -4.53
C ALA A 216 -17.57 22.28 -4.33
N LEU A 217 -17.94 21.95 -3.08
CA LEU A 217 -19.05 21.09 -2.74
C LEU A 217 -19.99 21.78 -1.74
N PRO A 218 -21.28 21.41 -1.70
CA PRO A 218 -22.24 21.91 -0.71
C PRO A 218 -22.02 21.26 0.67
N VAL A 219 -20.83 21.43 1.24
CA VAL A 219 -20.39 20.87 2.52
C VAL A 219 -19.85 22.00 3.41
N ARG A 220 -19.69 21.72 4.71
CA ARG A 220 -19.02 22.62 5.65
C ARG A 220 -18.02 21.80 6.47
N VAL A 221 -16.79 22.29 6.62
CA VAL A 221 -15.77 21.62 7.42
C VAL A 221 -15.92 22.01 8.89
N GLN A 222 -16.06 21.02 9.76
CA GLN A 222 -16.08 21.20 11.21
C GLN A 222 -14.81 20.60 11.82
N ARG A 223 -14.14 21.37 12.68
CA ARG A 223 -12.90 20.96 13.34
C ARG A 223 -13.17 20.75 14.83
N PHE A 224 -12.83 19.58 15.35
CA PHE A 224 -12.94 19.24 16.76
C PHE A 224 -11.53 18.93 17.30
N THR A 225 -11.12 19.60 18.37
CA THR A 225 -9.84 19.37 19.08
C THR A 225 -10.03 18.45 20.26
#